data_AF-A0A7C6KTQ3-F1
#
_entry.id   AF-A0A7C6KTQ3-F1
#
_cell.length_a   1.000
_cell.length_b   1.000
_cell.length_c   1.000
_cell.angle_alpha   90.00
_cell.angle_beta   90.00
_cell.angle_gamma   90.00
#
_symmetry.space_group_name_H-M   'P 1'
#
loop_
_entity.id
_entity.type
_entity.pdbx_description
1 polymer ?
#
loop_
_entity_poly.entity_id
_entity_poly.type
_entity_poly.pdbx_seq_one_letter_code
_entity_poly.pdbx_strand_id
1 'polypeptide(L)'
;MSQINAPNEPKEADDYQELTALLGQVFPGYEDFAVDSVTPSITGQGQVVSYLVVCNEEAARDFQEHKEIGVEVVPSIRPNKKGQGQNLILMVEFSFDWFSLQFFTAVDGENREQQKEFARILTQVDFFIIWLVDKDKNLLKVLQVKWDKEKYQDILRQLL
;
A
#
# COMPACT_ATOMS: atom_id res chain seq x y z
N MET A 1 10.29 9.85 -51.54
CA MET A 1 8.98 10.30 -51.05
C MET A 1 8.86 9.82 -49.62
N SER A 2 8.85 10.75 -48.67
CA SER A 2 8.83 10.48 -47.24
C SER A 2 7.39 10.29 -46.76
N GLN A 3 7.10 9.19 -46.06
CA GLN A 3 5.89 9.11 -45.22
C GLN A 3 6.32 9.37 -43.78
N ILE A 4 5.91 10.54 -43.28
CA ILE A 4 5.98 10.92 -41.88
C ILE A 4 4.72 10.35 -41.23
N ASN A 5 4.84 9.28 -40.45
CA ASN A 5 3.76 8.86 -39.57
C ASN A 5 3.80 9.74 -38.31
N ALA A 6 2.72 10.49 -38.11
CA ALA A 6 2.46 11.30 -36.93
C ALA A 6 2.35 10.42 -35.65
N PRO A 7 2.60 10.99 -34.46
CA PRO A 7 2.60 10.24 -33.21
C PRO A 7 1.19 9.79 -32.82
N ASN A 8 1.05 8.51 -32.44
CA ASN A 8 -0.14 7.97 -31.79
C ASN A 8 -0.15 8.37 -30.31
N GLU A 9 -1.05 9.28 -29.92
CA GLU A 9 -1.58 9.42 -28.56
C GLU A 9 -3.07 9.82 -28.65
N PRO A 10 -3.98 9.37 -27.75
CA PRO A 10 -3.73 9.00 -26.35
C PRO A 10 -4.17 7.57 -25.98
N LYS A 11 -3.33 6.86 -25.21
CA LYS A 11 -3.67 5.63 -24.46
C LYS A 11 -3.88 5.88 -22.95
N GLU A 12 -3.42 7.02 -22.44
CA GLU A 12 -3.32 7.28 -21.00
C GLU A 12 -4.66 7.53 -20.30
N ALA A 13 -5.67 8.05 -21.01
CA ALA A 13 -6.96 8.39 -20.42
C ALA A 13 -7.82 7.15 -20.09
N ASP A 14 -7.75 6.12 -20.94
CA ASP A 14 -8.50 4.87 -20.75
C ASP A 14 -7.87 4.03 -19.62
N ASP A 15 -6.53 3.95 -19.57
CA ASP A 15 -5.80 3.25 -18.51
C ASP A 15 -6.09 3.84 -17.11
N TYR A 16 -6.26 5.16 -17.01
CA TYR A 16 -6.56 5.83 -15.74
C TYR A 16 -7.98 5.55 -15.22
N GLN A 17 -8.98 5.46 -16.12
CA GLN A 17 -10.35 5.10 -15.74
C GLN A 17 -10.43 3.65 -15.27
N GLU A 18 -9.72 2.74 -15.93
CA GLU A 18 -9.65 1.33 -15.53
C GLU A 18 -9.00 1.17 -14.15
N LEU A 19 -7.89 1.86 -13.89
CA LEU A 19 -7.22 1.83 -12.59
C LEU A 19 -8.08 2.41 -11.47
N THR A 20 -8.85 3.47 -11.74
CA THR A 20 -9.77 4.07 -10.77
C THR A 20 -10.92 3.11 -10.44
N ALA A 21 -11.48 2.44 -11.45
CA ALA A 21 -12.51 1.42 -11.23
C ALA A 21 -11.97 0.23 -10.42
N LEU A 22 -10.73 -0.21 -10.70
CA LEU A 22 -10.07 -1.26 -9.95
C LEU A 22 -9.80 -0.84 -8.49
N LEU A 23 -9.36 0.40 -8.27
CA LEU A 23 -9.15 0.95 -6.93
C LEU A 23 -10.43 0.83 -6.07
N GLY A 24 -11.58 1.20 -6.62
CA GLY A 24 -12.87 1.07 -5.93
C GLY A 24 -13.29 -0.38 -5.64
N GLN A 25 -12.83 -1.34 -6.44
CA GLN A 25 -13.06 -2.77 -6.17
C GLN A 25 -12.13 -3.31 -5.07
N VAL A 26 -10.87 -2.87 -5.05
CA VAL A 26 -9.86 -3.29 -4.06
C VAL A 26 -10.15 -2.64 -2.70
N PHE A 27 -10.61 -1.39 -2.70
CA PHE A 27 -10.94 -0.61 -1.50
C PHE A 27 -12.35 -0.02 -1.62
N PRO A 28 -13.40 -0.83 -1.35
CA PRO A 28 -14.76 -0.32 -1.34
C PRO A 28 -14.94 0.80 -0.32
N GLY A 29 -15.51 1.93 -0.74
CA GLY A 29 -15.75 3.10 0.12
C GLY A 29 -14.50 3.91 0.45
N TYR A 30 -13.42 3.78 -0.32
CA TYR A 30 -12.18 4.53 -0.06
C TYR A 30 -12.33 6.05 -0.11
N GLU A 31 -13.41 6.55 -0.72
CA GLU A 31 -13.77 7.96 -0.74
C GLU A 31 -13.89 8.56 0.68
N ASP A 32 -14.28 7.75 1.66
CA ASP A 32 -14.45 8.15 3.07
C ASP A 32 -13.16 8.00 3.90
N PHE A 33 -12.07 7.48 3.32
CA PHE A 33 -10.85 7.25 4.08
C PHE A 33 -10.18 8.58 4.45
N ALA A 34 -9.75 8.66 5.70
CA ALA A 34 -9.15 9.85 6.26
C ALA A 34 -7.85 10.22 5.52
N VAL A 35 -7.56 11.52 5.44
CA VAL A 35 -6.26 12.01 4.99
C VAL A 35 -5.18 11.56 5.97
N ASP A 36 -3.97 11.35 5.46
CA ASP A 36 -2.79 10.84 6.18
C ASP A 36 -3.03 9.45 6.79
N SER A 37 -3.72 8.59 6.05
CA SER A 37 -4.01 7.23 6.44
C SER A 37 -3.42 6.20 5.49
N VAL A 38 -3.21 4.99 6.01
CA VAL A 38 -2.89 3.80 5.23
C VAL A 38 -3.86 2.67 5.58
N THR A 39 -4.45 2.08 4.56
CA THR A 39 -5.43 1.00 4.70
C THR A 39 -4.95 -0.23 3.92
N PRO A 40 -4.75 -1.39 4.57
CA PRO A 40 -4.44 -2.62 3.88
C PRO A 40 -5.71 -3.28 3.33
N SER A 41 -5.58 -3.97 2.20
CA SER A 41 -6.61 -4.84 1.62
C SER A 41 -5.96 -6.13 1.09
N ILE A 42 -6.71 -7.22 1.14
CA ILE A 42 -6.31 -8.51 0.56
C ILE A 42 -7.30 -8.83 -0.54
N THR A 43 -6.81 -9.09 -1.75
CA THR A 43 -7.67 -9.43 -2.89
C THR A 43 -7.35 -10.81 -3.48
N GLY A 44 -8.42 -11.52 -3.88
CA GLY A 44 -8.37 -12.70 -4.75
C GLY A 44 -7.91 -14.03 -4.11
N GLN A 45 -8.05 -15.10 -4.90
CA GLN A 45 -7.61 -16.47 -4.55
C GLN A 45 -6.08 -16.66 -4.62
N GLY A 46 -5.36 -15.70 -5.22
CA GLY A 46 -3.89 -15.60 -5.23
C GLY A 46 -3.29 -14.67 -4.18
N GLN A 47 -4.12 -14.17 -3.25
CA GLN A 47 -3.76 -13.35 -2.09
C GLN A 47 -2.79 -12.19 -2.40
N VAL A 48 -3.24 -11.16 -3.11
CA VAL A 48 -2.45 -9.93 -3.25
C VAL A 48 -2.71 -9.03 -2.05
N VAL A 49 -1.65 -8.57 -1.38
CA VAL A 49 -1.76 -7.56 -0.33
C VAL A 49 -1.53 -6.18 -0.96
N SER A 50 -2.56 -5.34 -0.87
CA SER A 50 -2.53 -3.96 -1.34
C SER A 50 -2.61 -2.99 -0.17
N TYR A 51 -2.00 -1.82 -0.31
CA TYR A 51 -2.16 -0.69 0.61
C TYR A 51 -2.72 0.49 -0.16
N LEU A 52 -3.67 1.20 0.42
CA LEU A 52 -4.09 2.52 -0.04
C LEU A 52 -3.56 3.55 0.93
N VAL A 53 -2.82 4.53 0.43
CA VAL A 53 -2.35 5.69 1.18
C VAL A 53 -3.09 6.93 0.69
N VAL A 54 -3.77 7.62 1.60
CA VAL A 54 -4.45 8.88 1.31
C VAL A 54 -3.53 10.02 1.77
N CYS A 55 -2.95 10.74 0.83
CA CYS A 55 -1.96 11.77 1.08
C CYS A 55 -2.62 13.13 1.35
N ASN A 56 -2.08 13.89 2.30
CA ASN A 56 -2.31 15.34 2.35
C ASN A 56 -1.64 16.06 1.16
N GLU A 57 -1.84 17.38 1.05
CA GLU A 57 -1.33 18.18 -0.07
C GLU A 57 0.20 18.19 -0.18
N GLU A 58 0.91 18.11 0.95
CA GLU A 58 2.38 18.12 0.99
C GLU A 58 2.92 16.78 0.46
N ALA A 59 2.46 15.67 1.05
CA ALA A 59 2.84 14.33 0.62
C ALA A 59 2.46 14.06 -0.84
N ALA A 60 1.27 14.52 -1.29
CA ALA A 60 0.84 14.36 -2.68
C ALA A 60 1.80 15.04 -3.65
N ARG A 61 2.26 16.25 -3.31
CA ARG A 61 3.24 17.00 -4.10
C ARG A 61 4.59 16.28 -4.11
N ASP A 62 5.07 15.82 -2.96
CA ASP A 62 6.32 15.08 -2.86
C ASP A 62 6.31 13.85 -3.76
N PHE A 63 5.22 13.08 -3.75
CA PHE A 63 5.06 11.93 -4.62
C PHE A 63 5.00 12.31 -6.10
N GLN A 64 4.39 13.43 -6.47
CA GLN A 64 4.32 13.86 -7.88
C GLN A 64 5.67 14.37 -8.40
N GLU A 65 6.42 15.11 -7.59
CA GLU A 65 7.67 15.76 -7.98
C GLU A 65 8.85 14.77 -8.08
N HIS A 66 8.87 13.73 -7.24
CA HIS A 66 9.97 12.76 -7.21
C HIS A 66 9.72 11.58 -8.16
N LYS A 67 10.75 11.27 -8.97
CA LYS A 67 10.73 10.14 -9.90
C LYS A 67 11.11 8.83 -9.23
N GLU A 68 12.10 8.88 -8.34
CA GLU A 68 12.60 7.73 -7.59
C GLU A 68 12.07 7.82 -6.17
N ILE A 69 11.37 6.77 -5.74
CA ILE A 69 10.78 6.66 -4.41
C ILE A 69 11.20 5.28 -3.90
N GLY A 70 12.06 5.27 -2.88
CA GLY A 70 12.36 4.04 -2.14
C GLY A 70 11.14 3.64 -1.33
N VAL A 71 10.81 2.35 -1.28
CA VAL A 71 9.70 1.88 -0.46
C VAL A 71 10.10 0.64 0.33
N GLU A 72 9.86 0.67 1.62
CA GLU A 72 10.03 -0.47 2.52
C GLU A 72 8.78 -0.65 3.37
N VAL A 73 8.34 -1.91 3.52
CA VAL A 73 7.29 -2.27 4.48
C VAL A 73 7.96 -3.00 5.62
N VAL A 74 7.74 -2.56 6.85
CA VAL A 74 8.39 -3.12 8.05
C VAL A 74 7.31 -3.56 9.03
N PRO A 75 7.16 -4.88 9.29
CA PRO A 75 6.28 -5.38 10.31
C PRO A 75 6.95 -5.28 11.69
N SER A 76 6.15 -5.03 12.71
CA SER A 76 6.58 -5.11 14.10
C SER A 76 5.42 -5.56 14.98
N ILE A 77 5.76 -6.11 16.15
CA ILE A 77 4.78 -6.54 17.13
C ILE A 77 4.84 -5.61 18.34
N ARG A 78 3.68 -5.18 18.82
CA ARG A 78 3.54 -4.31 20.00
C ARG A 78 2.50 -4.88 20.95
N PRO A 79 2.70 -4.82 22.27
CA PRO A 79 1.64 -5.17 23.23
C PRO A 79 0.39 -4.32 22.98
N ASN A 80 -0.79 -4.95 22.96
CA ASN A 80 -2.04 -4.22 22.90
C ASN A 80 -2.19 -3.38 24.19
N LYS A 81 -2.56 -2.10 24.05
CA LYS A 81 -2.74 -1.18 25.20
C LYS A 81 -3.79 -1.65 26.22
N LYS A 82 -4.73 -2.51 25.82
CA LYS A 82 -5.75 -3.12 26.67
C LYS A 82 -5.28 -4.44 27.33
N GLY A 83 -4.04 -4.86 27.10
CA GLY A 83 -3.47 -6.10 27.65
C GLY A 83 -3.94 -7.39 26.95
N GLN A 84 -4.72 -7.27 25.87
CA GLN A 84 -5.27 -8.42 25.14
C GLN A 84 -4.38 -8.78 23.94
N GLY A 85 -3.32 -9.54 24.21
CA GLY A 85 -2.42 -10.03 23.15
C GLY A 85 -1.49 -8.96 22.58
N GLN A 86 -1.08 -9.18 21.33
CA GLN A 86 -0.15 -8.31 20.63
C GLN A 86 -0.75 -7.82 19.32
N ASN A 87 -0.48 -6.56 18.97
CA ASN A 87 -0.85 -5.96 17.70
C ASN A 87 0.27 -6.17 16.69
N LEU A 88 -0.10 -6.51 15.46
CA LEU A 88 0.78 -6.46 14.30
C LEU A 88 0.72 -5.05 13.74
N ILE A 89 1.84 -4.34 13.77
CA ILE A 89 1.99 -3.00 13.20
C ILE A 89 2.76 -3.14 11.89
N LEU A 90 2.24 -2.55 10.81
CA LEU A 90 2.94 -2.45 9.54
C LEU A 90 3.27 -0.98 9.31
N MET A 91 4.56 -0.70 9.22
CA MET A 91 5.06 0.60 8.79
C MET A 91 5.33 0.54 7.29
N VAL A 92 4.79 1.48 6.53
CA VAL A 92 5.16 1.71 5.13
C VAL A 92 6.01 2.97 5.10
N GLU A 93 7.29 2.81 4.81
CA GLU A 93 8.24 3.91 4.68
C GLU A 93 8.48 4.22 3.20
N PHE A 94 8.36 5.49 2.86
CA PHE A 94 8.72 6.05 1.56
C PHE A 94 9.96 6.91 1.74
N SER A 95 11.07 6.53 1.12
CA SER A 95 12.33 7.27 1.18
C SER A 95 12.50 8.10 -0.08
N PHE A 96 12.77 9.39 0.11
CA PHE A 96 13.16 10.36 -0.91
C PHE A 96 14.63 10.76 -0.67
N ASP A 97 15.23 11.51 -1.60
CA ASP A 97 16.65 11.90 -1.52
C ASP A 97 17.02 12.61 -0.21
N TRP A 98 16.10 13.36 0.39
CA TRP A 98 16.37 14.25 1.51
C TRP A 98 15.53 13.98 2.77
N PHE A 99 14.54 13.11 2.69
CA PHE A 99 13.61 12.82 3.79
C PHE A 99 12.89 11.50 3.59
N SER A 100 12.16 11.04 4.62
CA SER A 100 11.27 9.89 4.53
C SER A 100 9.88 10.24 5.06
N LEU A 101 8.85 9.64 4.47
CA LEU A 101 7.48 9.63 4.98
C LEU A 101 7.17 8.24 5.54
N GLN A 102 6.45 8.18 6.65
CA GLN A 102 6.07 6.92 7.29
C GLN A 102 4.58 6.88 7.57
N PHE A 103 3.94 5.81 7.13
CA PHE A 103 2.54 5.53 7.40
C PHE A 103 2.43 4.23 8.20
N PHE A 104 1.48 4.17 9.13
CA PHE A 104 1.32 3.04 10.03
C PHE A 104 -0.09 2.49 9.95
N THR A 105 -0.21 1.18 9.83
CA THR A 105 -1.46 0.47 10.09
C THR A 105 -1.26 -0.57 11.18
N ALA A 106 -2.32 -0.86 11.92
CA ALA A 106 -2.32 -1.84 12.99
C ALA A 106 -3.44 -2.86 12.76
N VAL A 107 -3.07 -4.14 12.81
CA VAL A 107 -4.02 -5.25 12.92
C VAL A 107 -4.09 -5.63 14.40
N ASP A 108 -5.18 -5.25 15.05
CA ASP A 108 -5.38 -5.45 16.47
C ASP A 108 -5.42 -6.94 16.85
N GLY A 109 -4.70 -7.30 17.92
CA GLY A 109 -4.62 -8.66 18.43
C GLY A 109 -5.89 -9.18 19.12
N GLU A 110 -6.90 -8.33 19.29
CA GLU A 110 -8.21 -8.76 19.83
C GLU A 110 -8.86 -9.79 18.89
N ASN A 111 -8.67 -9.64 17.57
CA ASN A 111 -9.11 -10.61 16.57
C ASN A 111 -7.94 -11.49 16.12
N ARG A 112 -7.57 -12.44 16.99
CA ARG A 112 -6.42 -13.34 16.78
C ARG A 112 -6.48 -14.11 15.47
N GLU A 113 -7.65 -14.59 15.06
CA GLU A 113 -7.81 -15.38 13.84
C GLU A 113 -7.56 -14.52 12.60
N GLN A 114 -8.11 -13.29 12.56
CA GLN A 114 -7.86 -12.37 11.46
C GLN A 114 -6.39 -11.95 11.38
N GLN A 115 -5.75 -11.71 12.53
CA GLN A 115 -4.32 -11.39 12.59
C GLN A 115 -3.44 -12.56 12.14
N LYS A 116 -3.74 -13.78 12.57
CA LYS A 116 -3.08 -15.02 12.13
C LYS A 116 -3.21 -15.21 10.63
N GLU A 117 -4.41 -15.05 10.10
CA GLU A 117 -4.65 -15.18 8.67
C GLU A 117 -3.88 -14.12 7.88
N PHE A 118 -3.88 -12.86 8.35
CA PHE A 118 -3.09 -11.80 7.73
C PHE A 118 -1.58 -12.11 7.77
N ALA A 119 -1.05 -12.54 8.92
CA ALA A 119 0.36 -12.95 9.05
C ALA A 119 0.69 -14.14 8.12
N ARG A 120 -0.22 -15.11 7.99
CA ARG A 120 -0.07 -16.26 7.09
C ARG A 120 0.00 -15.81 5.63
N ILE A 121 -0.82 -14.85 5.24
CA ILE A 121 -0.79 -14.26 3.90
C ILE A 121 0.56 -13.57 3.64
N LEU A 122 1.06 -12.79 4.60
CA LEU A 122 2.37 -12.15 4.48
C LEU A 122 3.53 -13.14 4.27
N THR A 123 3.39 -14.41 4.68
CA THR A 123 4.41 -15.44 4.40
C THR A 123 4.36 -16.01 2.98
N GLN A 124 3.27 -15.77 2.25
CA GLN A 124 3.02 -16.35 0.93
C GLN A 124 3.23 -15.35 -0.22
N VAL A 125 3.04 -14.06 0.03
CA VAL A 125 3.17 -13.02 -1.01
C VAL A 125 4.63 -12.71 -1.32
N ASP A 126 4.89 -12.30 -2.56
CA ASP A 126 6.23 -11.87 -3.02
C ASP A 126 6.35 -10.35 -3.21
N PHE A 127 5.21 -9.66 -3.31
CA PHE A 127 5.15 -8.22 -3.50
C PHE A 127 3.88 -7.63 -2.89
N PHE A 128 3.94 -6.33 -2.63
CA PHE A 128 2.81 -5.48 -2.30
C PHE A 128 2.48 -4.53 -3.44
N ILE A 129 1.22 -4.15 -3.56
CA ILE A 129 0.78 -3.05 -4.41
C ILE A 129 0.39 -1.88 -3.53
N ILE A 130 0.93 -0.70 -3.77
CA ILE A 130 0.63 0.50 -3.01
C ILE A 130 -0.02 1.52 -3.93
N TRP A 131 -1.25 1.86 -3.61
CA TRP A 131 -2.05 2.88 -4.28
C TRP A 131 -1.88 4.18 -3.51
N LEU A 132 -1.44 5.23 -4.19
CA LEU A 132 -1.30 6.56 -3.62
C LEU A 132 -2.40 7.44 -4.20
N VAL A 133 -3.22 8.04 -3.34
CA VAL A 133 -4.25 9.00 -3.75
C VAL A 133 -4.08 10.31 -3.01
N ASP A 134 -4.54 11.41 -3.59
CA ASP A 134 -4.60 12.70 -2.89
C ASP A 134 -5.80 12.78 -1.92
N LYS A 135 -5.93 13.92 -1.24
CA LYS A 135 -7.05 14.20 -0.32
C LYS A 135 -8.41 14.13 -1.02
N ASP A 136 -8.46 14.47 -2.31
CA ASP A 136 -9.63 14.51 -3.17
C ASP A 136 -9.86 13.14 -3.87
N LYS A 137 -9.06 12.13 -3.50
CA LYS A 137 -9.18 10.72 -3.91
C LYS A 137 -8.83 10.46 -5.37
N ASN A 138 -8.08 11.38 -5.99
CA ASN A 138 -7.49 11.16 -7.30
C ASN A 138 -6.25 10.29 -7.17
N LEU A 139 -6.10 9.34 -8.10
CA LEU A 139 -4.95 8.46 -8.16
C LEU A 139 -3.68 9.23 -8.55
N LEU A 140 -2.66 9.18 -7.69
CA LEU A 140 -1.37 9.80 -7.94
C LEU A 140 -0.41 8.83 -8.60
N LYS A 141 -0.23 7.65 -8.00
CA LYS A 141 0.67 6.59 -8.46
C LYS A 141 0.22 5.23 -7.94
N VAL A 142 0.66 4.19 -8.63
CA VAL A 142 0.63 2.80 -8.14
C VAL A 142 2.05 2.28 -8.11
N LEU A 143 2.49 1.79 -6.97
CA LEU A 143 3.84 1.26 -6.76
C LEU A 143 3.76 -0.24 -6.48
N GLN A 144 4.69 -1.00 -7.04
CA GLN A 144 4.88 -2.41 -6.70
C GLN A 144 6.16 -2.55 -5.89
N VAL A 145 6.05 -3.11 -4.69
CA VAL A 145 7.16 -3.22 -3.74
C VAL A 145 7.46 -4.69 -3.50
N LYS A 146 8.71 -5.09 -3.70
CA LYS A 146 9.13 -6.46 -3.39
C LYS A 146 9.08 -6.69 -1.88
N TRP A 147 8.50 -7.80 -1.47
CA TRP A 147 8.40 -8.16 -0.07
C TRP A 147 9.52 -9.12 0.32
N ASP A 148 10.34 -8.72 1.30
CA ASP A 148 11.38 -9.57 1.87
C ASP A 148 10.80 -10.41 3.02
N LYS A 149 10.08 -11.47 2.65
CA LYS A 149 9.46 -12.40 3.61
C LYS A 149 10.48 -13.13 4.49
N GLU A 150 11.71 -13.31 4.02
CA GLU A 150 12.77 -13.99 4.77
C GLU A 150 13.28 -13.10 5.91
N LYS A 151 13.51 -11.81 5.64
CA LYS A 151 13.93 -10.82 6.63
C LYS A 151 12.99 -10.74 7.84
N TYR A 152 11.68 -10.94 7.63
CA TYR A 152 10.67 -10.77 8.68
C TYR A 152 10.04 -12.06 9.18
N GLN A 153 10.59 -13.22 8.83
CA GLN A 153 10.00 -14.52 9.16
C GLN A 153 9.80 -14.73 10.66
N ASP A 154 10.74 -14.31 11.49
CA ASP A 154 10.67 -14.48 12.95
C ASP A 154 9.59 -13.62 13.60
N ILE A 155 9.26 -12.47 13.01
CA ILE A 155 8.15 -11.62 13.47
C ILE A 155 6.83 -12.31 13.12
N LEU A 156 6.67 -12.75 11.88
CA LEU A 156 5.43 -13.39 11.43
C LEU A 156 5.16 -14.71 12.18
N ARG A 157 6.20 -15.51 12.46
CA ARG A 157 6.08 -16.77 13.22
C ARG A 157 5.57 -16.58 14.65
N GLN A 158 5.81 -15.43 15.28
CA GLN A 158 5.29 -15.17 16.63
C GLN A 158 3.76 -15.00 16.64
N LEU A 159 3.15 -14.72 15.49
CA LEU A 159 1.71 -14.52 15.35
C LEU A 159 0.97 -15.77 14.89
N LEU A 160 1.67 -16.73 14.25
CA LEU A 160 1.12 -17.99 13.72
C LEU A 160 0.99 -19.06 14.82
#